data_AF-D0NUW8-F1
#
_entry.id   AF-D0NUW8-F1
#
_cell.length_a   1.000
_cell.length_b   1.000
_cell.length_c   1.000
_cell.angle_alpha   90.00
_cell.angle_beta   90.00
_cell.angle_gamma   90.00
#
_symmetry.space_group_name_H-M   'P 1'
#
loop_
_entity.id
_entity.type
_entity.pdbx_description
1 polymer ?
#
loop_
_entity_poly.entity_id
_entity_poly.type
_entity_poly.pdbx_seq_one_letter_code
_entity_poly.pdbx_strand_id
1 'polypeptide(L)'
;MQGCFASLLRVQSALQIFHRQYKRASDTSSQLHVLGDPAFWDELREAEAVIAPLSLASYRLQRDENTVGDVVRSFGDIYKGFQQHLAHQEKLIECVEDRWEQCEQPSFMLGFALHSVYVECSRELPEAVSGIGTLAKIAVYYYRRLFGTEEIGQLRRDMLAWTQRRFTIMKPSECLDSPWEYWEGVALEKPKSLLPKLAMRVLSVAPNMSVNAHKKMLQHLRIPRRSY
;
A
#
# COMPACT_ATOMS: atom_id res chain seq x y z
N MET A 1 -2.36 -8.16 -16.37
CA MET A 1 -2.07 -9.61 -16.36
C MET A 1 -3.12 -10.40 -15.60
N GLN A 2 -3.44 -10.10 -14.33
CA GLN A 2 -4.47 -10.83 -13.58
C GLN A 2 -5.82 -10.94 -14.34
N GLY A 3 -6.31 -9.83 -14.90
CA GLY A 3 -7.55 -9.85 -15.69
C GLY A 3 -7.53 -10.82 -16.88
N CYS A 4 -6.36 -11.07 -17.47
CA CYS A 4 -6.20 -12.06 -18.54
C CYS A 4 -6.36 -13.49 -17.99
N PHE A 5 -5.69 -13.80 -16.87
CA PHE A 5 -5.78 -15.12 -16.23
C PHE A 5 -7.19 -15.41 -15.74
N ALA A 6 -7.81 -14.45 -15.04
CA ALA A 6 -9.19 -14.55 -14.60
C ALA A 6 -10.17 -14.71 -15.77
N SER A 7 -9.92 -14.05 -16.90
CA SER A 7 -10.76 -14.20 -18.10
C SER A 7 -10.63 -15.59 -18.72
N LEU A 8 -9.41 -16.13 -18.81
CA LEU A 8 -9.17 -17.50 -19.27
C LEU A 8 -9.83 -18.53 -18.36
N LEU A 9 -9.68 -18.39 -17.04
CA LEU A 9 -10.31 -19.27 -16.05
C LEU A 9 -11.85 -19.26 -16.15
N ARG A 10 -12.46 -18.08 -16.37
CA ARG A 10 -13.92 -17.96 -16.56
C ARG A 10 -14.44 -18.74 -17.78
N VAL A 11 -13.61 -18.90 -18.82
CA VAL A 11 -13.99 -19.63 -20.04
C VAL A 11 -13.37 -21.05 -20.11
N GLN A 12 -12.80 -21.54 -19.00
CA GLN A 12 -12.12 -22.84 -18.93
C GLN A 12 -12.95 -23.98 -19.55
N SER A 13 -14.19 -24.16 -19.10
CA SER A 13 -15.06 -25.24 -19.58
C SER A 13 -15.32 -25.14 -21.09
N ALA A 14 -15.51 -23.93 -21.61
CA ALA A 14 -15.73 -23.71 -23.04
C ALA A 14 -14.47 -24.06 -23.85
N LEU A 15 -13.29 -23.66 -23.37
CA LEU A 15 -12.01 -23.97 -24.02
C LEU A 15 -11.66 -25.47 -23.97
N GLN A 16 -12.00 -26.15 -22.88
CA GLN A 16 -11.86 -27.61 -22.77
C GLN A 16 -12.80 -28.36 -23.73
N ILE A 17 -14.04 -27.88 -23.89
CA ILE A 17 -14.99 -28.44 -24.86
C ILE A 17 -14.48 -28.22 -26.29
N PHE A 18 -14.00 -27.01 -26.59
CA PHE A 18 -13.40 -26.67 -27.87
C PHE A 18 -12.22 -27.61 -28.19
N HIS A 19 -11.29 -27.78 -27.26
CA HIS A 19 -10.19 -28.74 -27.44
C HIS A 19 -10.68 -30.15 -27.72
N ARG A 20 -11.65 -30.66 -26.95
CA ARG A 20 -12.19 -32.02 -27.15
C ARG A 20 -12.79 -32.21 -28.54
N GLN A 21 -13.47 -31.20 -29.08
CA GLN A 21 -14.11 -31.24 -30.40
C GLN A 21 -13.09 -31.23 -31.54
N TYR A 22 -12.05 -30.39 -31.43
CA TYR A 22 -11.15 -30.12 -32.55
C TYR A 22 -9.79 -30.83 -32.45
N LYS A 23 -9.42 -31.46 -31.33
CA LYS A 23 -8.09 -32.10 -31.14
C LYS A 23 -7.66 -33.13 -32.20
N ARG A 24 -8.59 -33.65 -33.02
CA ARG A 24 -8.32 -34.62 -34.09
C ARG A 24 -8.34 -34.01 -35.50
N ALA A 25 -8.71 -32.73 -35.63
CA ALA A 25 -8.68 -32.04 -36.91
C ALA A 25 -7.23 -31.75 -37.29
N SER A 26 -6.88 -32.00 -38.55
CA SER A 26 -5.52 -31.86 -39.11
C SER A 26 -4.93 -30.46 -38.94
N ASP A 27 -5.79 -29.45 -38.81
CA ASP A 27 -5.40 -28.04 -38.85
C ASP A 27 -5.25 -27.44 -37.44
N THR A 28 -5.40 -28.26 -36.40
CA THR A 28 -5.36 -27.80 -35.02
C THR A 28 -3.93 -27.62 -34.56
N SER A 29 -3.56 -26.39 -34.17
CA SER A 29 -2.24 -26.09 -33.62
C SER A 29 -1.94 -26.94 -32.39
N SER A 30 -0.74 -27.53 -32.34
CA SER A 30 -0.26 -28.31 -31.20
C SER A 30 -0.23 -27.51 -29.89
N GLN A 31 -0.14 -26.18 -29.97
CA GLN A 31 -0.19 -25.28 -28.81
C GLN A 31 -1.55 -25.33 -28.08
N LEU A 32 -2.64 -25.65 -28.79
CA LEU A 32 -3.98 -25.73 -28.20
C LEU A 32 -4.17 -26.99 -27.35
N HIS A 33 -3.24 -27.96 -27.39
CA HIS A 33 -3.34 -29.16 -26.56
C HIS A 33 -3.30 -28.85 -25.06
N VAL A 34 -2.65 -27.76 -24.66
CA VAL A 34 -2.57 -27.29 -23.29
C VAL A 34 -3.96 -27.02 -22.67
N LEU A 35 -4.95 -26.68 -23.50
CA LEU A 35 -6.32 -26.44 -23.02
C LEU A 35 -6.98 -27.70 -22.45
N GLY A 36 -6.51 -28.89 -22.86
CA GLY A 36 -6.97 -30.17 -22.32
C GLY A 36 -6.16 -30.67 -21.12
N ASP A 37 -5.10 -29.99 -20.72
CA ASP A 37 -4.22 -30.38 -19.61
C ASP A 37 -4.74 -29.81 -18.28
N PRO A 38 -5.15 -30.64 -17.31
CA PRO A 38 -5.57 -30.17 -16.00
C PRO A 38 -4.46 -29.39 -15.25
N ALA A 39 -3.20 -29.78 -15.40
CA ALA A 39 -2.08 -29.15 -14.68
C ALA A 39 -1.92 -27.68 -15.09
N PHE A 40 -2.06 -27.37 -16.38
CA PHE A 40 -2.06 -26.00 -16.87
C PHE A 40 -3.13 -25.14 -16.19
N TRP A 41 -4.35 -25.66 -16.02
CA TRP A 41 -5.43 -24.92 -15.39
C TRP A 41 -5.23 -24.70 -13.89
N ASP A 42 -4.59 -25.65 -13.22
CA ASP A 42 -4.25 -25.53 -11.81
C ASP A 42 -3.12 -24.51 -11.61
N GLU A 43 -2.06 -24.57 -12.42
CA GLU A 43 -0.98 -23.57 -12.44
C GLU A 43 -1.50 -22.16 -12.79
N LEU A 44 -2.41 -22.05 -13.76
CA LEU A 44 -3.02 -20.77 -14.12
C LEU A 44 -3.83 -20.17 -12.96
N ARG A 45 -4.53 -21.01 -12.19
CA ARG A 45 -5.30 -20.58 -11.02
C ARG A 45 -4.38 -20.12 -9.90
N GLU A 46 -3.29 -20.85 -9.65
CA GLU A 46 -2.26 -20.44 -8.70
C GLU A 46 -1.62 -19.11 -9.10
N ALA A 47 -1.22 -18.97 -10.38
CA ALA A 47 -0.63 -17.74 -10.89
C ALA A 47 -1.60 -16.55 -10.80
N GLU A 48 -2.90 -16.74 -11.06
CA GLU A 48 -3.92 -15.70 -10.89
C GLU A 48 -4.00 -15.26 -9.42
N ALA A 49 -4.06 -16.21 -8.49
CA ALA A 49 -4.15 -15.94 -7.06
C ALA A 49 -2.88 -15.29 -6.50
N VAL A 50 -1.69 -15.59 -7.04
CA VAL A 50 -0.44 -14.90 -6.68
C VAL A 50 -0.45 -13.45 -7.18
N ILE A 51 -0.94 -13.18 -8.39
CA ILE A 51 -0.91 -11.82 -8.98
C ILE A 51 -2.08 -10.94 -8.50
N ALA A 52 -3.17 -11.52 -8.02
CA ALA A 52 -4.35 -10.82 -7.51
C ALA A 52 -4.04 -9.69 -6.51
N PRO A 53 -3.31 -9.91 -5.40
CA PRO A 53 -3.00 -8.85 -4.45
C PRO A 53 -2.15 -7.72 -5.06
N LEU A 54 -1.23 -8.02 -5.96
CA LEU A 54 -0.44 -7.02 -6.68
C LEU A 54 -1.31 -6.15 -7.59
N SER A 55 -2.30 -6.75 -8.23
CA SER A 55 -3.24 -6.03 -9.10
C SER A 55 -4.13 -5.10 -8.28
N LEU A 56 -4.66 -5.57 -7.15
CA LEU A 56 -5.45 -4.74 -6.24
C LEU A 56 -4.65 -3.56 -5.68
N ALA A 57 -3.42 -3.80 -5.26
CA ALA A 57 -2.49 -2.76 -4.83
C ALA A 57 -2.23 -1.74 -5.95
N SER A 58 -1.98 -2.21 -7.19
CA SER A 58 -1.79 -1.34 -8.34
C SER A 58 -3.01 -0.47 -8.60
N TYR A 59 -4.22 -1.03 -8.58
CA TYR A 59 -5.45 -0.24 -8.76
C TYR A 59 -5.60 0.81 -7.65
N ARG A 60 -5.38 0.45 -6.38
CA ARG A 60 -5.44 1.38 -5.26
C ARG A 60 -4.45 2.54 -5.44
N LEU A 61 -3.20 2.23 -5.79
CA LEU A 61 -2.13 3.20 -5.94
C LEU A 61 -2.18 3.98 -7.27
N GLN A 62 -3.07 3.65 -8.19
CA GLN A 62 -3.30 4.41 -9.42
C GLN A 62 -4.50 5.36 -9.32
N ARG A 63 -5.28 5.30 -8.24
CA ARG A 63 -6.36 6.27 -7.99
C ARG A 63 -5.76 7.66 -7.75
N ASP A 64 -6.43 8.68 -8.26
CA ASP A 64 -6.02 10.08 -8.07
C ASP A 64 -6.05 10.52 -6.60
N GLU A 65 -6.95 9.92 -5.82
CA GLU A 65 -7.16 10.19 -4.39
C GLU A 65 -6.29 9.31 -3.48
N ASN A 66 -5.29 8.60 -4.03
CA ASN A 66 -4.43 7.79 -3.21
C ASN A 66 -3.58 8.63 -2.24
N THR A 67 -3.20 8.01 -1.14
CA THR A 67 -2.39 8.63 -0.10
C THR A 67 -1.16 7.78 0.18
N VAL A 68 -0.17 8.35 0.88
CA VAL A 68 0.95 7.54 1.40
C VAL A 68 0.51 6.47 2.40
N GLY A 69 -0.69 6.57 2.99
CA GLY A 69 -1.29 5.50 3.80
C GLY A 69 -1.70 4.27 2.98
N ASP A 70 -2.15 4.47 1.73
CA ASP A 70 -2.50 3.37 0.83
C ASP A 70 -1.31 2.48 0.47
N VAL A 71 -0.08 3.02 0.57
CA VAL A 71 1.15 2.24 0.38
C VAL A 71 1.25 1.17 1.44
N VAL A 72 1.17 1.54 2.72
CA VAL A 72 1.23 0.59 3.84
C VAL A 72 0.09 -0.43 3.76
N ARG A 73 -1.12 0.02 3.42
CA ARG A 73 -2.25 -0.88 3.22
C ARG A 73 -1.99 -1.89 2.09
N SER A 74 -1.38 -1.43 1.00
CA SER A 74 -1.04 -2.26 -0.16
C SER A 74 0.03 -3.29 0.17
N PHE A 75 1.09 -2.90 0.87
CA PHE A 75 2.10 -3.84 1.37
C PHE A 75 1.47 -4.90 2.28
N GLY A 76 0.61 -4.49 3.22
CA GLY A 76 -0.08 -5.42 4.11
C GLY A 76 -1.00 -6.40 3.39
N ASP A 77 -1.75 -5.95 2.39
CA ASP A 77 -2.61 -6.83 1.59
C ASP A 77 -1.79 -7.78 0.70
N ILE A 78 -0.67 -7.31 0.13
CA ILE A 78 0.25 -8.17 -0.65
C ILE A 78 0.87 -9.24 0.24
N TYR A 79 1.40 -8.85 1.39
CA TYR A 79 1.98 -9.78 2.35
C TYR A 79 0.96 -10.86 2.76
N LYS A 80 -0.28 -10.46 3.13
CA LYS A 80 -1.35 -11.40 3.47
C LYS A 80 -1.72 -12.32 2.32
N GLY A 81 -1.77 -11.80 1.09
CA GLY A 81 -2.02 -12.61 -0.10
C GLY A 81 -0.92 -13.63 -0.35
N PHE A 82 0.35 -13.23 -0.22
CA PHE A 82 1.50 -14.12 -0.39
C PHE A 82 1.63 -15.17 0.70
N GLN A 83 1.22 -14.86 1.93
CA GLN A 83 1.16 -15.85 3.03
C GLN A 83 0.23 -17.04 2.73
N GLN A 84 -0.73 -16.91 1.82
CA GLN A 84 -1.65 -17.99 1.47
C GLN A 84 -1.04 -19.01 0.49
N HIS A 85 0.13 -18.70 -0.09
CA HIS A 85 0.78 -19.50 -1.14
C HIS A 85 1.91 -20.36 -0.60
N LEU A 86 1.59 -21.42 0.14
CA LEU A 86 2.55 -22.24 0.91
C LEU A 86 3.78 -22.72 0.11
N ALA A 87 3.62 -23.03 -1.18
CA ALA A 87 4.72 -23.51 -2.03
C ALA A 87 5.79 -22.44 -2.34
N HIS A 88 5.39 -21.16 -2.32
CA HIS A 88 6.24 -20.03 -2.73
C HIS A 88 6.31 -18.92 -1.69
N GLN A 89 5.65 -19.11 -0.53
CA GLN A 89 5.45 -18.11 0.51
C GLN A 89 6.75 -17.44 0.93
N GLU A 90 7.79 -18.22 1.22
CA GLU A 90 9.07 -17.70 1.73
C GLU A 90 9.69 -16.68 0.76
N LYS A 91 9.86 -17.06 -0.51
CA LYS A 91 10.43 -16.18 -1.55
C LYS A 91 9.55 -14.97 -1.84
N LEU A 92 8.24 -15.16 -1.81
CA LEU A 92 7.28 -14.09 -2.06
C LEU A 92 7.30 -13.06 -0.92
N ILE A 93 7.38 -13.52 0.34
CA ILE A 93 7.52 -12.66 1.51
C ILE A 93 8.84 -11.91 1.49
N GLU A 94 9.95 -12.60 1.21
CA GLU A 94 11.28 -11.98 1.07
C GLU A 94 11.25 -10.82 0.08
N CYS A 95 10.61 -10.99 -1.09
CA CYS A 95 10.46 -9.91 -2.07
C CYS A 95 9.68 -8.69 -1.53
N VAL A 96 8.70 -8.91 -0.65
CA VAL A 96 7.93 -7.83 -0.02
C VAL A 96 8.76 -7.11 1.02
N GLU A 97 9.50 -7.85 1.84
CA GLU A 97 10.38 -7.32 2.88
C GLU A 97 11.53 -6.51 2.27
N ASP A 98 12.24 -7.06 1.29
CA ASP A 98 13.29 -6.37 0.52
C ASP A 98 12.80 -5.06 -0.08
N ARG A 99 11.56 -5.08 -0.61
CA ARG A 99 10.98 -3.89 -1.21
C ARG A 99 10.59 -2.86 -0.17
N TRP A 100 10.09 -3.30 0.98
CA TRP A 100 9.73 -2.45 2.11
C TRP A 100 10.95 -1.77 2.73
N GLU A 101 12.10 -2.45 2.82
CA GLU A 101 13.36 -1.88 3.31
C GLU A 101 13.89 -0.72 2.45
N GLN A 102 13.58 -0.73 1.15
CA GLN A 102 13.98 0.34 0.23
C GLN A 102 13.09 1.59 0.30
N CYS A 103 12.02 1.55 1.09
CA CYS A 103 11.04 2.64 1.19
C CYS A 103 11.37 3.65 2.31
N GLU A 104 10.85 4.88 2.19
CA GLU A 104 10.87 5.84 3.31
C GLU A 104 9.79 5.47 4.33
N GLN A 105 10.01 4.38 5.07
CA GLN A 105 9.03 3.80 5.99
C GLN A 105 8.43 4.81 6.98
N PRO A 106 9.18 5.76 7.58
CA PRO A 106 8.61 6.70 8.55
C PRO A 106 7.49 7.58 8.00
N SER A 107 7.59 8.08 6.75
CA SER A 107 6.52 8.91 6.17
C SER A 107 5.28 8.09 5.86
N PHE A 108 5.46 6.85 5.39
CA PHE A 108 4.37 5.93 5.08
C PHE A 108 3.63 5.53 6.35
N MET A 109 4.36 5.21 7.42
CA MET A 109 3.80 4.92 8.73
C MET A 109 3.05 6.12 9.31
N LEU A 110 3.58 7.34 9.15
CA LEU A 110 2.88 8.55 9.55
C LEU A 110 1.58 8.73 8.75
N GLY A 111 1.62 8.57 7.42
CA GLY A 111 0.41 8.66 6.60
C GLY A 111 -0.62 7.60 6.95
N PHE A 112 -0.19 6.36 7.19
CA PHE A 112 -1.07 5.27 7.61
C PHE A 112 -1.75 5.56 8.96
N ALA A 113 -0.99 6.10 9.92
CA ALA A 113 -1.52 6.49 11.22
C ALA A 113 -2.43 7.73 11.16
N LEU A 114 -2.24 8.64 10.19
CA LEU A 114 -3.09 9.81 10.00
C LEU A 114 -4.30 9.53 9.10
N HIS A 115 -4.33 8.42 8.39
CA HIS A 115 -5.46 8.07 7.54
C HIS A 115 -6.67 7.69 8.39
N SER A 116 -7.77 8.44 8.25
CA SER A 116 -8.98 8.28 9.08
C SER A 116 -9.54 6.85 9.05
N VAL A 117 -9.50 6.18 7.89
CA VAL A 117 -9.95 4.79 7.72
C VAL A 117 -8.93 3.75 8.26
N TYR A 118 -7.63 4.03 8.17
CA TYR A 118 -6.59 3.03 8.50
C TYR A 118 -6.02 3.17 9.91
N VAL A 119 -6.39 4.23 10.63
CA VAL A 119 -5.88 4.51 11.97
C VAL A 119 -6.09 3.32 12.92
N GLU A 120 -7.19 2.58 12.80
CA GLU A 120 -7.40 1.39 13.63
C GLU A 120 -6.40 0.28 13.33
N CYS A 121 -6.17 -0.04 12.04
CA CYS A 121 -5.14 -0.97 11.65
C CYS A 121 -3.74 -0.51 12.10
N SER A 122 -3.48 0.81 12.09
CA SER A 122 -2.20 1.36 12.55
C SER A 122 -1.93 1.14 14.04
N ARG A 123 -2.99 1.07 14.86
CA ARG A 123 -2.91 0.84 16.31
C ARG A 123 -2.68 -0.62 16.68
N GLU A 124 -3.00 -1.55 15.78
CA GLU A 124 -2.75 -2.98 15.95
C GLU A 124 -1.30 -3.37 15.65
N LEU A 125 -0.52 -2.48 15.02
CA LEU A 125 0.88 -2.75 14.70
C LEU A 125 1.77 -2.76 15.95
N PRO A 126 2.87 -3.53 15.96
CA PRO A 126 3.79 -3.58 17.09
C PRO A 126 4.37 -2.21 17.45
N GLU A 127 4.57 -1.95 18.75
CA GLU A 127 5.10 -0.67 19.26
C GLU A 127 6.47 -0.28 18.67
N ALA A 128 7.27 -1.25 18.21
CA ALA A 128 8.54 -0.98 17.53
C ALA A 128 8.36 -0.16 16.24
N VAL A 129 7.20 -0.28 15.58
CA VAL A 129 6.90 0.34 14.28
C VAL A 129 5.83 1.46 14.41
N SER A 130 4.88 1.29 15.33
CA SER A 130 3.75 2.22 15.57
C SER A 130 3.81 2.95 16.91
N GLY A 131 4.88 2.75 17.69
CA GLY A 131 4.99 3.19 19.07
C GLY A 131 4.54 4.63 19.24
N ILE A 132 3.65 4.86 20.20
CA ILE A 132 2.97 6.13 20.46
C ILE A 132 3.98 7.30 20.55
N GLY A 133 5.14 7.07 21.19
CA GLY A 133 6.23 8.04 21.27
C GLY A 133 7.02 8.22 19.97
N THR A 134 7.15 7.18 19.16
CA THR A 134 7.84 7.19 17.87
C THR A 134 7.05 7.98 16.83
N LEU A 135 5.74 7.74 16.70
CA LEU A 135 4.88 8.47 15.76
C LEU A 135 4.83 9.97 16.07
N ALA A 136 4.80 10.36 17.35
CA ALA A 136 4.86 11.77 17.73
C ALA A 136 6.19 12.45 17.34
N LYS A 137 7.32 11.74 17.43
CA LYS A 137 8.63 12.22 16.97
C LYS A 137 8.66 12.37 15.44
N ILE A 138 8.16 11.36 14.73
CA ILE A 138 8.05 11.36 13.27
C ILE A 138 7.17 12.52 12.80
N ALA A 139 6.00 12.72 13.42
CA ALA A 139 5.09 13.82 13.12
C ALA A 139 5.76 15.19 13.26
N VAL A 140 6.52 15.40 14.34
CA VAL A 140 7.30 16.63 14.54
C VAL A 140 8.35 16.80 13.45
N TYR A 141 9.12 15.75 13.14
CA TYR A 141 10.14 15.81 12.10
C TYR A 141 9.55 16.22 10.75
N TYR A 142 8.47 15.56 10.30
CA TYR A 142 7.83 15.90 9.03
C TYR A 142 7.13 17.24 9.06
N TYR A 143 6.56 17.67 10.18
CA TYR A 143 5.98 19.01 10.29
C TYR A 143 7.04 20.09 10.05
N ARG A 144 8.18 20.01 10.75
CA ARG A 144 9.28 20.95 10.56
C ARG A 144 9.78 20.94 9.12
N ARG A 145 9.97 19.75 8.55
CA ARG A 145 10.45 19.57 7.17
C ARG A 145 9.48 20.12 6.12
N LEU A 146 8.18 19.91 6.28
CA LEU A 146 7.17 20.29 5.30
C LEU A 146 6.78 21.77 5.39
N PHE A 147 6.88 22.38 6.56
CA PHE A 147 6.46 23.77 6.81
C PHE A 147 7.63 24.74 7.08
N GLY A 148 8.87 24.26 7.19
CA GLY A 148 10.05 25.09 7.36
C GLY A 148 10.08 25.89 8.67
N THR A 149 9.52 25.32 9.75
CA THR A 149 9.40 25.99 11.06
C THR A 149 9.85 25.11 12.20
N GLU A 150 10.41 25.69 13.26
CA GLU A 150 10.71 25.01 14.53
C GLU A 150 9.51 25.02 15.50
N GLU A 151 8.51 25.86 15.25
CA GLU A 151 7.31 25.97 16.07
C GLU A 151 6.40 24.77 15.86
N ILE A 152 6.33 23.91 16.87
CA ILE A 152 5.54 22.67 16.83
C ILE A 152 4.28 22.74 17.70
N GLY A 153 4.04 23.86 18.39
CA GLY A 153 2.90 24.05 19.29
C GLY A 153 2.64 22.84 20.19
N GLN A 154 1.41 22.31 20.13
CA GLN A 154 1.00 21.11 20.87
C GLN A 154 1.02 19.83 20.03
N LEU A 155 1.67 19.82 18.85
CA LEU A 155 1.62 18.72 17.88
C LEU A 155 1.95 17.35 18.49
N ARG A 156 2.96 17.27 19.37
CA ARG A 156 3.27 16.01 20.06
C ARG A 156 2.09 15.52 20.89
N ARG A 157 1.51 16.39 21.72
CA ARG A 157 0.36 16.09 22.57
C ARG A 157 -0.85 15.68 21.72
N ASP A 158 -1.08 16.37 20.62
CA ASP A 158 -2.18 16.12 19.70
C ASP A 158 -2.03 14.74 19.02
N MET A 159 -0.83 14.40 18.54
CA MET A 159 -0.54 13.09 17.95
C MET A 159 -0.71 11.95 18.97
N LEU A 160 -0.28 12.16 20.23
CA LEU A 160 -0.51 11.21 21.32
C LEU A 160 -2.01 11.04 21.60
N ALA A 161 -2.78 12.12 21.66
CA ALA A 161 -4.22 12.05 21.83
C ALA A 161 -4.90 11.34 20.64
N TRP A 162 -4.42 11.55 19.43
CA TRP A 162 -4.95 10.95 18.20
C TRP A 162 -4.76 9.43 18.20
N THR A 163 -3.53 8.98 18.44
CA THR A 163 -3.22 7.54 18.54
C THR A 163 -4.02 6.85 19.64
N GLN A 164 -4.39 7.57 20.71
CA GLN A 164 -5.17 7.05 21.83
C GLN A 164 -6.69 7.25 21.73
N ARG A 165 -7.24 7.68 20.58
CA ARG A 165 -8.68 7.93 20.38
C ARG A 165 -9.28 9.04 21.27
N ARG A 166 -8.46 9.99 21.72
CA ARG A 166 -8.87 11.10 22.61
C ARG A 166 -8.79 12.48 21.95
N PHE A 167 -8.46 12.54 20.66
CA PHE A 167 -8.21 13.82 19.98
C PHE A 167 -9.49 14.52 19.50
N THR A 168 -10.39 13.76 18.88
CA THR A 168 -11.66 14.22 18.28
C THR A 168 -12.73 13.16 18.51
N ILE A 169 -14.00 13.59 18.50
CA ILE A 169 -15.17 12.71 18.51
C ILE A 169 -15.68 12.35 17.11
N MET A 170 -15.17 13.03 16.07
CA MET A 170 -15.59 12.87 14.68
C MET A 170 -15.22 11.47 14.16
N LYS A 171 -16.18 10.81 13.51
CA LYS A 171 -15.98 9.48 12.94
C LYS A 171 -15.67 9.54 11.45
N PRO A 172 -14.78 8.68 10.93
CA PRO A 172 -14.49 8.62 9.49
C PRO A 172 -15.72 8.39 8.61
N SER A 173 -16.71 7.63 9.11
CA SER A 173 -17.97 7.34 8.42
C SER A 173 -18.83 8.57 8.13
N GLU A 174 -18.59 9.68 8.84
CA GLU A 174 -19.29 10.96 8.62
C GLU A 174 -18.78 11.69 7.35
N CYS A 175 -17.63 11.28 6.80
CA CYS A 175 -16.91 11.98 5.72
C CYS A 175 -16.70 11.11 4.46
N LEU A 176 -17.59 10.13 4.20
CA LEU A 176 -17.55 9.24 3.02
C LEU A 176 -16.16 8.63 2.73
N ASP A 177 -15.40 8.31 3.77
CA ASP A 177 -14.03 7.79 3.69
C ASP A 177 -13.01 8.71 2.98
N SER A 178 -13.32 10.00 2.80
CA SER A 178 -12.39 11.02 2.31
C SER A 178 -11.48 11.48 3.45
N PRO A 179 -10.16 11.19 3.41
CA PRO A 179 -9.25 11.63 4.46
C PRO A 179 -9.13 13.15 4.51
N TRP A 180 -9.31 13.82 3.38
CA TRP A 180 -9.26 15.27 3.27
C TRP A 180 -10.43 15.93 4.03
N GLU A 181 -11.66 15.55 3.70
CA GLU A 181 -12.87 16.10 4.35
C GLU A 181 -12.87 15.82 5.86
N TYR A 182 -12.40 14.63 6.26
CA TYR A 182 -12.23 14.29 7.66
C TYR A 182 -11.32 15.28 8.40
N TRP A 183 -10.12 15.52 7.87
CA TRP A 183 -9.16 16.41 8.54
C TRP A 183 -9.56 17.89 8.45
N GLU A 184 -10.30 18.31 7.42
CA GLU A 184 -10.91 19.64 7.36
C GLU A 184 -11.94 19.81 8.48
N GLY A 185 -12.82 18.83 8.68
CA GLY A 185 -13.79 18.82 9.79
C GLY A 185 -13.10 18.85 11.17
N VAL A 186 -12.05 18.04 11.36
CA VAL A 186 -11.27 18.06 12.60
C VAL A 186 -10.55 19.40 12.82
N ALA A 187 -10.12 20.09 11.75
CA ALA A 187 -9.53 21.42 11.85
C ALA A 187 -10.55 22.46 12.38
N LEU A 188 -11.83 22.31 12.05
CA LEU A 188 -12.90 23.15 12.60
C LEU A 188 -13.14 22.86 14.09
N GLU A 189 -13.08 21.59 14.52
CA GLU A 189 -13.20 21.22 15.94
C GLU A 189 -11.98 21.68 16.76
N LYS A 190 -10.79 21.66 16.17
CA LYS A 190 -9.50 21.90 16.84
C LYS A 190 -8.67 22.97 16.12
N PRO A 191 -9.13 24.24 16.04
CA PRO A 191 -8.51 25.27 15.20
C PRO A 191 -7.09 25.67 15.63
N LYS A 192 -6.71 25.37 16.88
CA LYS A 192 -5.36 25.63 17.41
C LYS A 192 -4.39 24.46 17.21
N SER A 193 -4.88 23.30 16.77
CA SER A 193 -4.04 22.12 16.57
C SER A 193 -3.32 22.20 15.22
N LEU A 194 -2.05 21.81 15.22
CA LEU A 194 -1.26 21.69 13.99
C LEU A 194 -1.41 20.32 13.32
N LEU A 195 -2.05 19.35 14.01
CA LEU A 195 -2.19 17.98 13.54
C LEU A 195 -3.05 17.87 12.27
N PRO A 196 -4.22 18.53 12.16
CA PRO A 196 -5.01 18.47 10.92
C PRO A 196 -4.25 19.00 9.71
N LYS A 197 -3.52 20.11 9.90
CA LYS A 197 -2.67 20.70 8.86
C LYS A 197 -1.56 19.74 8.42
N LEU A 198 -0.93 19.05 9.37
CA LEU A 198 0.07 18.02 9.06
C LEU A 198 -0.56 16.87 8.26
N ALA A 199 -1.70 16.35 8.73
CA ALA A 199 -2.36 15.20 8.14
C ALA A 199 -2.80 15.47 6.70
N MET A 200 -3.49 16.58 6.46
CA MET A 200 -3.82 17.04 5.11
C MET A 200 -2.57 17.09 4.22
N ARG A 201 -1.47 17.71 4.70
CA ARG A 201 -0.25 17.83 3.89
C ARG A 201 0.42 16.49 3.58
N VAL A 202 0.50 15.58 4.56
CA VAL A 202 1.10 14.25 4.42
C VAL A 202 0.27 13.37 3.51
N LEU A 203 -1.06 13.37 3.67
CA LEU A 203 -1.97 12.54 2.89
C LEU A 203 -2.08 13.00 1.43
N SER A 204 -1.89 14.30 1.15
CA SER A 204 -1.81 14.82 -0.22
C SER A 204 -0.48 14.53 -0.93
N VAL A 205 0.49 13.87 -0.29
CA VAL A 205 1.73 13.46 -0.98
C VAL A 205 1.41 12.28 -1.88
N ALA A 206 1.49 12.48 -3.19
CA ALA A 206 1.30 11.40 -4.14
C ALA A 206 2.40 10.31 -3.94
N PRO A 207 2.04 9.04 -3.73
CA PRO A 207 3.00 7.95 -3.47
C PRO A 207 4.08 7.80 -4.55
N ASN A 208 3.72 8.01 -5.81
CA ASN A 208 4.62 8.00 -6.97
C ASN A 208 5.74 9.06 -6.89
N MET A 209 5.53 10.17 -6.18
CA MET A 209 6.54 11.19 -5.92
C MET A 209 7.52 10.77 -4.81
N SER A 210 7.08 10.00 -3.82
CA SER A 210 7.95 9.52 -2.72
C SER A 210 8.98 8.48 -3.19
N VAL A 211 8.56 7.55 -4.08
CA VAL A 211 9.44 6.53 -4.66
C VAL A 211 10.48 7.15 -5.59
N ASN A 212 10.11 8.20 -6.33
CA ASN A 212 11.02 8.93 -7.23
C ASN A 212 11.93 9.94 -6.49
N ALA A 213 11.48 10.49 -5.35
CA ALA A 213 12.30 11.34 -4.50
C ALA A 213 13.51 10.57 -3.94
N HIS A 214 13.35 9.28 -3.62
CA HIS A 214 14.46 8.41 -3.21
C HIS A 214 15.48 8.20 -4.34
N LYS A 215 15.03 8.00 -5.60
CA LYS A 215 15.93 7.93 -6.77
C LYS A 215 16.69 9.24 -7.00
N LYS A 216 16.04 10.40 -6.87
CA LYS A 216 16.70 11.71 -6.99
C LYS A 216 17.67 11.99 -5.84
N MET A 217 17.34 11.63 -4.59
CA MET A 217 18.27 11.79 -3.45
C MET A 217 19.50 10.89 -3.56
N LEU A 218 19.34 9.62 -3.99
CA LEU A 218 20.47 8.72 -4.21
C LEU A 218 21.38 9.16 -5.37
N GLN A 219 20.85 9.87 -6.37
CA GLN A 219 21.65 10.49 -7.43
C GLN A 219 22.51 11.66 -6.92
N HIS A 220 22.05 12.40 -5.91
CA HIS A 220 22.80 13.52 -5.31
C HIS A 220 23.79 13.07 -4.22
N LEU A 221 23.66 11.84 -3.71
CA LEU A 221 24.60 11.24 -2.75
C LEU A 221 25.73 10.43 -3.39
N ARG A 222 25.76 10.31 -4.74
CA ARG A 222 26.93 9.79 -5.47
C ARG A 222 27.96 10.89 -5.71
N ILE A 223 28.76 11.21 -4.69
CA ILE A 223 30.13 11.75 -4.86
C ILE A 223 31.06 11.07 -3.83
N PRO A 224 32.36 10.91 -4.14
CA PRO A 224 33.02 9.67 -4.50
C PRO A 224 33.50 8.84 -3.29
N ARG A 225 33.57 7.51 -3.45
CA ARG A 225 34.34 6.66 -2.53
C ARG A 225 35.79 7.16 -2.53
N ARG A 226 36.23 7.80 -1.44
CA ARG A 226 37.66 7.98 -1.17
C ARG A 226 38.20 6.64 -0.70
N SER A 227 39.11 6.10 -1.49
CA SER A 227 39.96 4.97 -1.17
C SER A 227 40.82 5.29 0.05
N TYR A 228 40.81 4.39 1.03
CA TYR A 228 41.97 4.07 1.87
C TYR A 228 41.99 2.55 2.04
#